data_AF-A0A218ZSZ8-F1
#
_entry.id   AF-A0A218ZSZ8-F1
#
_cell.length_a   1.000
_cell.length_b   1.000
_cell.length_c   1.000
_cell.angle_alpha   90.00
_cell.angle_beta   90.00
_cell.angle_gamma   90.00
#
_symmetry.space_group_name_H-M   'P 1'
#
loop_
_entity.id
_entity.type
_entity.pdbx_description
1 polymer ?
#
loop_
_entity_poly.entity_id
_entity_poly.type
_entity_poly.pdbx_seq_one_letter_code
_entity_poly.pdbx_strand_id
1 'polypeptide(L)'
;MFQAVRLRYALFIAFEIIIFALFFGSYLIGQEFLYYLYLGLTPFFLLILIYLRGDLKKNLSRLILSRDLIILLVVITAWFYLYAVYRDSLSYLAVVLYVPVLLEELNFRYVIITYLAPIFRGGMAVIIQAVLYVAFYSIVLITYPAGYPGILSEFFLMDMFSIGLIYGSIYFLRKNIYIDMAIHFSLWAMIPFTPAWLIWLPYSMAPA
;
A
#
# COMPACT_ATOMS: atom_id res chain seq x y z
N MET A 1 -19.03 26.16 -6.69
CA MET A 1 -19.02 24.68 -6.78
C MET A 1 -17.88 24.14 -7.65
N PHE A 2 -17.69 24.60 -8.90
CA PHE A 2 -16.58 24.14 -9.78
C PHE A 2 -15.17 24.39 -9.23
N GLN A 3 -14.91 25.54 -8.59
CA GLN A 3 -13.59 25.85 -8.02
C GLN A 3 -13.20 24.90 -6.87
N ALA A 4 -14.15 24.54 -6.00
CA ALA A 4 -13.91 23.61 -4.90
C ALA A 4 -13.57 22.19 -5.38
N VAL A 5 -14.22 21.73 -6.46
CA VAL A 5 -13.90 20.45 -7.11
C VAL A 5 -12.50 20.46 -7.69
N ARG A 6 -12.10 21.53 -8.39
CA ARG A 6 -10.75 21.68 -8.97
C ARG A 6 -9.67 21.70 -7.89
N LEU A 7 -9.87 22.49 -6.84
CA LEU A 7 -8.93 22.58 -5.72
C LEU A 7 -8.69 21.20 -5.07
N ARG A 8 -9.75 20.44 -4.84
CA ARG A 8 -9.65 19.08 -4.27
C ARG A 8 -8.78 18.15 -5.11
N TYR A 9 -8.95 18.14 -6.44
CA TYR A 9 -8.12 17.29 -7.31
C TYR A 9 -6.69 17.80 -7.45
N ALA A 10 -6.48 19.12 -7.42
CA ALA A 10 -5.15 19.70 -7.38
C ALA A 10 -4.41 19.30 -6.09
N LEU A 11 -5.08 19.35 -4.94
CA LEU A 11 -4.53 18.90 -3.66
C LEU A 11 -4.23 17.39 -3.65
N PHE A 12 -5.12 16.57 -4.23
CA PHE A 12 -4.86 15.14 -4.41
C PHE A 12 -3.57 14.90 -5.19
N ILE A 13 -3.42 15.51 -6.37
CA ILE A 13 -2.21 15.35 -7.18
C ILE A 13 -0.97 15.85 -6.43
N ALA A 14 -1.05 17.02 -5.79
CA ALA A 14 0.06 17.60 -5.05
C ALA A 14 0.50 16.70 -3.89
N PHE A 15 -0.45 16.15 -3.12
CA PHE A 15 -0.14 15.26 -2.01
C PHE A 15 0.41 13.92 -2.48
N GLU A 16 -0.13 13.31 -3.54
CA GLU A 16 0.46 12.08 -4.10
C GLU A 16 1.91 12.31 -4.56
N ILE A 17 2.20 13.44 -5.22
CA ILE A 17 3.57 13.79 -5.61
C ILE A 17 4.48 13.88 -4.38
N ILE A 18 4.02 14.53 -3.31
CA ILE A 18 4.81 14.66 -2.07
C ILE A 18 5.02 13.28 -1.41
N ILE A 19 3.99 12.44 -1.34
CA ILE A 19 4.07 11.08 -0.78
C ILE A 19 5.09 10.26 -1.57
N PHE A 20 5.02 10.27 -2.91
CA PHE A 20 5.99 9.60 -3.77
C PHE A 20 7.39 10.16 -3.58
N ALA A 21 7.56 11.47 -3.53
CA ALA A 21 8.86 12.11 -3.35
C ALA A 21 9.50 11.77 -1.99
N LEU A 22 8.70 11.75 -0.92
CA LEU A 22 9.19 11.36 0.41
C LEU A 22 9.63 9.90 0.45
N PHE A 23 8.82 9.00 -0.13
CA PHE A 23 9.17 7.58 -0.23
C PHE A 23 10.41 7.37 -1.09
N PHE A 24 10.48 7.98 -2.28
CA PHE A 24 11.67 7.90 -3.13
C PHE A 24 12.90 8.46 -2.43
N GLY A 25 12.75 9.60 -1.75
CA GLY A 25 13.81 10.24 -1.00
C GLY A 25 14.35 9.37 0.14
N SER A 26 13.48 8.64 0.85
CA SER A 26 13.94 7.73 1.91
C SER A 26 14.82 6.61 1.39
N TYR A 27 14.52 6.09 0.19
CA TYR A 27 15.31 5.02 -0.44
C TYR A 27 16.59 5.57 -1.11
N LEU A 28 16.49 6.62 -1.93
CA LEU A 28 17.62 7.13 -2.72
C LEU A 28 18.70 7.81 -1.88
N ILE A 29 18.28 8.57 -0.87
CA ILE A 29 19.19 9.39 -0.06
C ILE A 29 19.58 8.64 1.23
N GLY A 30 18.90 7.53 1.54
CA GLY A 30 19.15 6.72 2.74
C GLY A 30 18.94 7.50 4.05
N GLN A 31 18.17 8.58 4.01
CA GLN A 31 17.95 9.47 5.15
C GLN A 31 16.76 8.98 5.97
N GLU A 32 17.02 8.48 7.18
CA GLU A 32 15.98 8.08 8.14
C GLU A 32 14.96 9.20 8.39
N PHE A 33 15.42 10.45 8.42
CA PHE A 33 14.55 11.62 8.59
C PHE A 33 13.45 11.69 7.51
N LEU A 34 13.77 11.42 6.25
CA LEU A 34 12.79 11.42 5.16
C LEU A 34 11.77 10.28 5.31
N TYR A 35 12.22 9.14 5.80
CA TYR A 35 11.33 8.03 6.14
C TYR A 35 10.35 8.42 7.26
N TYR A 36 10.82 9.04 8.35
CA TYR A 36 9.94 9.52 9.41
C TYR A 36 8.98 10.64 8.95
N LEU A 37 9.43 11.53 8.06
CA LEU A 37 8.55 12.50 7.42
C LEU A 37 7.46 11.81 6.57
N TYR A 38 7.84 10.79 5.79
CA TYR A 38 6.88 9.97 5.05
C TYR A 38 5.84 9.35 5.99
N LEU A 39 6.28 8.73 7.10
CA LEU A 39 5.39 8.10 8.08
C LEU A 39 4.47 9.08 8.81
N GLY A 40 4.95 10.29 9.11
CA GLY A 40 4.19 11.31 9.83
C GLY A 40 3.24 12.10 8.93
N LEU A 41 3.68 12.49 7.73
CA LEU A 41 2.92 13.38 6.85
C LEU A 41 1.90 12.63 5.99
N THR A 42 2.18 11.38 5.57
CA THR A 42 1.25 10.60 4.74
C THR A 42 -0.13 10.44 5.39
N PRO A 43 -0.27 9.99 6.66
CA PRO A 43 -1.58 9.93 7.32
C PRO A 43 -2.30 11.27 7.32
N PHE A 44 -1.58 12.37 7.55
CA PHE A 44 -2.15 13.71 7.60
C PHE A 44 -2.71 14.14 6.24
N PHE A 45 -1.97 13.90 5.15
CA PHE A 45 -2.45 14.18 3.80
C PHE A 45 -3.68 13.33 3.44
N LEU A 46 -3.66 12.04 3.76
CA LEU A 46 -4.80 11.15 3.53
C LEU A 46 -6.04 11.61 4.29
N LEU A 47 -5.90 12.01 5.55
CA LEU A 47 -7.01 12.54 6.35
C LEU A 47 -7.60 13.82 5.76
N ILE A 48 -6.75 14.74 5.26
CA ILE A 48 -7.23 15.94 4.56
C ILE A 48 -8.03 15.57 3.31
N LEU A 49 -7.53 14.65 2.49
CA LEU A 49 -8.22 14.22 1.27
C LEU A 49 -9.56 13.53 1.58
N ILE A 50 -9.60 12.68 2.59
CA ILE A 50 -10.83 12.05 3.07
C ILE A 50 -11.83 13.11 3.57
N TYR A 51 -11.36 14.08 4.35
CA TYR A 51 -12.21 15.15 4.88
C TYR A 51 -12.81 16.03 3.78
N LEU A 52 -12.01 16.43 2.79
CA LEU A 52 -12.43 17.27 1.67
C LEU A 52 -13.42 16.58 0.71
N ARG A 53 -13.64 15.28 0.87
CA ARG A 53 -14.56 14.51 0.05
C ARG A 53 -15.62 13.78 0.88
N GLY A 54 -16.84 14.33 0.87
CA GLY A 54 -17.98 13.80 1.62
C GLY A 54 -18.25 12.29 1.42
N ASP A 55 -18.08 11.77 0.19
CA ASP A 55 -18.24 10.34 -0.08
C ASP A 55 -17.19 9.48 0.64
N LEU A 56 -15.93 9.93 0.69
CA LEU A 56 -14.89 9.25 1.44
C LEU A 56 -15.15 9.32 2.94
N LYS A 57 -15.64 10.45 3.46
CA LYS A 57 -16.03 10.54 4.87
C LYS A 57 -17.14 9.54 5.22
N LYS A 58 -18.17 9.43 4.37
CA LYS A 58 -19.29 8.50 4.56
C LYS A 58 -18.88 7.05 4.36
N ASN A 59 -17.96 6.77 3.45
CA ASN A 59 -17.44 5.42 3.24
C ASN A 59 -16.50 5.00 4.37
N LEU A 60 -15.79 5.94 5.01
CA LEU A 60 -14.88 5.63 6.11
C LEU A 60 -15.63 5.11 7.33
N SER A 61 -16.78 5.71 7.67
CA SER A 61 -17.61 5.20 8.77
C SER A 61 -18.16 3.80 8.48
N ARG A 62 -18.53 3.52 7.23
CA ARG A 62 -18.93 2.17 6.80
C ARG A 62 -17.77 1.18 6.87
N LEU A 63 -16.57 1.64 6.54
CA LEU A 63 -15.36 0.83 6.60
C LEU A 63 -15.06 0.45 8.05
N ILE A 64 -15.05 1.41 8.98
CA ILE A 64 -14.84 1.16 10.43
C ILE A 64 -15.86 0.17 11.00
N LEU A 65 -17.11 0.23 10.53
CA LEU A 65 -18.20 -0.66 11.00
C LEU A 65 -18.29 -1.99 10.23
N SER A 66 -17.36 -2.26 9.32
CA SER A 66 -17.39 -3.47 8.51
C SER A 66 -17.07 -4.71 9.31
N ARG A 67 -17.82 -5.78 9.08
CA ARG A 67 -17.54 -7.11 9.65
C ARG A 67 -16.21 -7.69 9.14
N ASP A 68 -15.74 -7.24 7.98
CA ASP A 68 -14.44 -7.67 7.42
C ASP A 68 -13.27 -7.25 8.32
N LEU A 69 -13.45 -6.28 9.25
CA LEU A 69 -12.45 -5.92 10.27
C LEU A 69 -12.05 -7.13 11.12
N ILE A 70 -13.00 -8.02 11.42
CA ILE A 70 -12.74 -9.22 12.22
C ILE A 70 -11.71 -10.11 11.53
N ILE A 71 -11.77 -10.22 10.20
CA ILE A 71 -10.82 -11.02 9.42
C ILE A 71 -9.40 -10.46 9.56
N LEU A 72 -9.25 -9.14 9.44
CA LEU A 72 -7.96 -8.48 9.65
C LEU A 72 -7.44 -8.71 11.08
N LEU A 73 -8.28 -8.55 12.10
CA LEU A 73 -7.87 -8.77 13.51
C LEU A 73 -7.44 -10.21 13.79
N VAL A 74 -8.15 -11.19 13.22
CA VAL A 74 -7.77 -12.61 13.31
C VAL A 74 -6.42 -12.85 12.67
N VAL A 75 -6.20 -12.33 11.46
CA VAL A 75 -4.93 -12.47 10.73
C VAL A 75 -3.77 -11.79 11.47
N ILE A 76 -3.99 -10.58 12.00
CA ILE A 76 -3.00 -9.88 12.84
C ILE A 76 -2.62 -10.76 14.04
N THR A 77 -3.62 -11.24 14.77
CA THR A 77 -3.39 -12.04 15.98
C THR A 77 -2.66 -13.35 15.66
N ALA A 78 -3.03 -14.02 14.56
CA ALA A 78 -2.38 -15.25 14.11
C ALA A 78 -0.88 -15.04 13.82
N TRP A 79 -0.51 -13.99 13.09
CA TRP A 79 0.90 -13.72 12.79
C TRP A 79 1.70 -13.29 14.01
N PHE A 80 1.13 -12.43 14.88
CA PHE A 80 1.78 -12.06 16.15
C PHE A 80 2.03 -13.29 17.03
N TYR A 81 1.08 -14.23 17.07
CA TYR A 81 1.26 -15.50 17.76
C TYR A 81 2.39 -16.33 17.14
N LEU A 82 2.41 -16.49 15.81
CA LEU A 82 3.47 -17.23 15.12
C LEU A 82 4.87 -16.64 15.40
N TYR A 83 5.06 -15.32 15.22
CA TYR A 83 6.34 -14.69 15.51
C TYR A 83 6.75 -14.84 16.98
N ALA A 84 5.80 -14.76 17.91
CA ALA A 84 6.09 -14.99 19.33
C ALA A 84 6.53 -16.44 19.60
N VAL A 85 5.92 -17.43 18.94
CA VAL A 85 6.28 -18.85 19.07
C VAL A 85 7.66 -19.14 18.47
N TYR A 86 7.95 -18.61 17.28
CA TYR A 86 9.23 -18.78 16.59
C TYR A 86 10.34 -17.86 17.14
N ARG A 87 10.00 -16.96 18.07
CA ARG A 87 10.92 -15.97 18.67
C ARG A 87 11.54 -15.00 17.66
N ASP A 88 10.81 -14.71 16.60
CA ASP A 88 11.16 -13.69 15.63
C ASP A 88 10.80 -12.29 16.14
N SER A 89 11.30 -11.26 15.44
CA SER A 89 11.11 -9.88 15.85
C SER A 89 9.66 -9.40 15.67
N LEU A 90 8.93 -9.20 16.76
CA LEU A 90 7.58 -8.61 16.74
C LEU A 90 7.58 -7.16 16.20
N SER A 91 8.70 -6.45 16.29
CA SER A 91 8.81 -5.10 15.73
C SER A 91 8.73 -5.10 14.20
N TYR A 92 9.19 -6.18 13.55
CA TYR A 92 9.03 -6.37 12.10
C TYR A 92 7.55 -6.38 11.72
N LEU A 93 6.71 -7.15 12.43
CA LEU A 93 5.27 -7.18 12.19
C LEU A 93 4.61 -5.82 12.39
N ALA A 94 5.02 -5.06 13.41
CA ALA A 94 4.48 -3.72 13.66
C ALA A 94 4.82 -2.76 12.51
N VAL A 95 6.05 -2.80 11.99
CA VAL A 95 6.48 -1.97 10.84
C VAL A 95 5.70 -2.37 9.59
N VAL A 96 5.59 -3.67 9.30
CA VAL A 96 4.81 -4.18 8.16
C VAL A 96 3.33 -3.79 8.26
N LEU A 97 2.72 -3.97 9.43
CA LEU A 97 1.31 -3.63 9.63
C LEU A 97 1.06 -2.14 9.43
N TYR A 98 1.99 -1.29 9.86
CA TYR A 98 1.83 0.15 9.76
C TYR A 98 2.11 0.68 8.35
N VAL A 99 3.23 0.27 7.73
CA VAL A 99 3.72 0.91 6.52
C VAL A 99 3.12 0.29 5.26
N PRO A 100 3.53 -0.91 4.82
CA PRO A 100 2.99 -1.49 3.60
C PRO A 100 1.49 -1.80 3.72
N VAL A 101 0.99 -2.14 4.91
CA VAL A 101 -0.41 -2.56 5.05
C VAL A 101 -1.34 -1.38 5.31
N LEU A 102 -1.17 -0.63 6.41
CA LEU A 102 -2.13 0.42 6.73
C LEU A 102 -2.04 1.60 5.76
N LEU A 103 -0.85 2.18 5.57
CA LEU A 103 -0.69 3.39 4.78
C LEU A 103 -0.92 3.14 3.29
N GLU A 104 -0.38 2.06 2.72
CA GLU A 104 -0.54 1.83 1.28
C GLU A 104 -1.96 1.38 0.91
N GLU A 105 -2.62 0.56 1.72
CA GLU A 105 -4.01 0.18 1.44
C GLU A 105 -4.96 1.37 1.60
N LEU A 106 -4.74 2.23 2.60
CA LEU A 106 -5.48 3.49 2.72
C LEU A 106 -5.19 4.44 1.55
N ASN A 107 -3.94 4.56 1.12
CA ASN A 107 -3.63 5.46 0.02
C ASN A 107 -4.11 4.89 -1.33
N PHE A 108 -3.48 3.81 -1.78
CA PHE A 108 -3.70 3.27 -3.12
C PHE A 108 -5.11 2.73 -3.29
N ARG A 109 -5.61 1.90 -2.35
CA ARG A 109 -6.89 1.22 -2.55
C ARG A 109 -8.03 2.14 -2.17
N TYR A 110 -7.98 2.76 -1.00
CA TYR A 110 -9.08 3.61 -0.54
C TYR A 110 -9.10 5.00 -1.19
N VAL A 111 -8.04 5.79 -1.09
CA VAL A 111 -8.03 7.19 -1.56
C VAL A 111 -7.89 7.28 -3.08
N ILE A 112 -6.83 6.74 -3.68
CA ILE A 112 -6.52 6.89 -5.11
C ILE A 112 -7.65 6.34 -5.98
N ILE A 113 -8.07 5.08 -5.80
CA ILE A 113 -9.16 4.49 -6.62
C ILE A 113 -10.42 5.34 -6.50
N THR A 114 -10.77 5.78 -5.28
CA THR A 114 -11.97 6.59 -5.09
C THR A 114 -11.83 7.94 -5.80
N TYR A 115 -10.66 8.59 -5.79
CA TYR A 115 -10.35 9.83 -6.52
C TYR A 115 -10.36 9.67 -8.04
N LEU A 116 -9.90 8.54 -8.54
CA LEU A 116 -9.85 8.29 -9.98
C LEU A 116 -11.19 7.82 -10.55
N ALA A 117 -12.00 7.06 -9.80
CA ALA A 117 -13.23 6.43 -10.30
C ALA A 117 -14.33 7.36 -10.87
N PRO A 118 -14.45 8.65 -10.47
CA PRO A 118 -15.36 9.58 -11.13
C PRO A 118 -14.81 10.18 -12.43
N ILE A 119 -13.48 10.20 -12.59
CA ILE A 119 -12.79 10.74 -13.77
C ILE A 119 -12.64 9.64 -14.81
N PHE A 120 -12.23 8.47 -14.35
CA PHE A 120 -11.99 7.26 -15.13
C PHE A 120 -13.00 6.20 -14.71
N ARG A 121 -13.51 5.39 -15.64
CA ARG A 121 -14.38 4.25 -15.30
C ARG A 121 -13.72 3.40 -14.19
N GLY A 122 -14.53 2.80 -13.31
CA GLY A 122 -14.03 2.10 -12.12
C GLY A 122 -12.89 1.11 -12.36
N GLY A 123 -12.97 0.29 -13.41
CA GLY A 123 -11.87 -0.63 -13.78
C GLY A 123 -10.60 0.08 -14.25
N MET A 124 -10.73 1.21 -14.95
CA MET A 124 -9.58 2.01 -15.37
C MET A 124 -8.89 2.68 -14.17
N ALA A 125 -9.66 3.08 -13.15
CA ALA A 125 -9.09 3.59 -11.89
C ALA A 125 -8.22 2.55 -11.19
N VAL A 126 -8.62 1.27 -11.22
CA VAL A 126 -7.80 0.14 -10.69
C VAL A 126 -6.51 -0.02 -11.50
N ILE A 127 -6.59 0.01 -12.84
CA ILE A 127 -5.40 -0.10 -13.70
C ILE A 127 -4.42 1.05 -13.44
N ILE A 128 -4.89 2.29 -13.40
CA ILE A 128 -4.04 3.46 -13.13
C ILE A 128 -3.42 3.35 -11.74
N GLN A 129 -4.17 2.93 -10.73
CA GLN A 129 -3.65 2.69 -9.39
C GLN A 129 -2.55 1.62 -9.39
N ALA A 130 -2.73 0.52 -10.11
CA ALA A 130 -1.72 -0.54 -10.22
C ALA A 130 -0.44 -0.02 -10.89
N VAL A 131 -0.55 0.80 -11.94
CA VAL A 131 0.62 1.45 -12.57
C VAL A 131 1.32 2.39 -11.59
N LEU A 132 0.58 3.18 -10.82
CA LEU A 132 1.16 4.04 -9.79
C LEU A 132 1.86 3.22 -8.69
N TYR A 133 1.32 2.05 -8.33
CA TYR A 133 1.94 1.15 -7.36
C TYR A 133 3.27 0.58 -7.87
N VAL A 134 3.33 0.18 -9.14
CA VAL A 134 4.59 -0.23 -9.79
C VAL A 134 5.59 0.92 -9.79
N ALA A 135 5.16 2.13 -10.16
CA ALA A 135 6.02 3.30 -10.14
C ALA A 135 6.55 3.58 -8.73
N PHE A 136 5.71 3.46 -7.70
CA PHE A 136 6.09 3.63 -6.31
C PHE A 136 7.19 2.65 -5.89
N TYR A 137 7.02 1.36 -6.20
CA TYR A 137 7.96 0.30 -5.84
C TYR A 137 9.19 0.17 -6.76
N SER A 138 9.18 0.80 -7.93
CA SER A 138 10.34 0.81 -8.83
C SER A 138 11.60 1.37 -8.17
N ILE A 139 11.45 2.20 -7.13
CA ILE A 139 12.57 2.70 -6.35
C ILE A 139 13.41 1.59 -5.71
N VAL A 140 12.77 0.49 -5.30
CA VAL A 140 13.46 -0.66 -4.70
C VAL A 140 14.45 -1.27 -5.67
N LEU A 141 14.09 -1.35 -6.96
CA LEU A 141 14.98 -1.84 -8.02
C LEU A 141 16.15 -0.90 -8.28
N ILE A 142 15.93 0.41 -8.12
CA ILE A 142 16.99 1.42 -8.29
C ILE A 142 18.00 1.35 -7.15
N THR A 143 17.52 1.17 -5.90
CA THR A 143 18.38 1.22 -4.72
C THR A 143 18.97 -0.13 -4.32
N TYR A 144 18.30 -1.23 -4.65
CA TYR A 144 18.75 -2.60 -4.38
C TYR A 144 18.78 -3.45 -5.67
N PRO A 145 19.52 -3.02 -6.72
CA PRO A 145 19.52 -3.72 -8.01
C PRO A 145 20.08 -5.15 -7.89
N ALA A 146 20.99 -5.39 -6.95
CA ALA A 146 21.54 -6.72 -6.69
C ALA A 146 20.51 -7.70 -6.07
N GLY A 147 19.43 -7.19 -5.47
CA GLY A 147 18.35 -8.03 -4.92
C GLY A 147 17.47 -8.66 -6.01
N TYR A 148 17.41 -8.05 -7.20
CA TYR A 148 16.59 -8.51 -8.32
C TYR A 148 17.35 -8.40 -9.65
N PRO A 149 18.43 -9.20 -9.86
CA PRO A 149 19.26 -9.09 -11.04
C PRO A 149 18.59 -9.68 -12.30
N GLY A 150 18.81 -9.03 -13.45
CA GLY A 150 18.31 -9.49 -14.75
C GLY A 150 16.79 -9.65 -14.75
N ILE A 151 16.30 -10.78 -15.28
CA ILE A 151 14.86 -11.09 -15.46
C ILE A 151 14.02 -11.00 -14.17
N LEU A 152 14.66 -11.09 -13.00
CA LEU A 152 13.99 -10.95 -11.71
C LEU A 152 13.47 -9.53 -11.47
N SER A 153 14.09 -8.51 -12.08
CA SER A 153 13.62 -7.13 -12.00
C SER A 153 12.31 -6.92 -12.74
N GLU A 154 12.13 -7.58 -13.88
CA GLU A 154 10.92 -7.54 -14.68
C GLU A 154 9.80 -8.31 -13.97
N PHE A 155 10.11 -9.47 -13.39
CA PHE A 155 9.15 -10.20 -12.55
C PHE A 155 8.71 -9.38 -11.34
N PHE A 156 9.63 -8.65 -10.69
CA PHE A 156 9.26 -7.74 -9.61
C PHE A 156 8.23 -6.70 -10.05
N LEU A 157 8.43 -6.04 -11.19
CA LEU A 157 7.47 -5.04 -11.69
C LEU A 157 6.13 -5.69 -12.06
N MET A 158 6.14 -6.90 -12.64
CA MET A 158 4.93 -7.65 -12.95
C MET A 158 4.18 -8.08 -11.69
N ASP A 159 4.89 -8.44 -10.63
CA ASP A 159 4.31 -8.79 -9.33
C ASP A 159 3.65 -7.57 -8.69
N MET A 160 4.34 -6.43 -8.68
CA MET A 160 3.76 -5.18 -8.15
C MET A 160 2.51 -4.78 -8.93
N PHE A 161 2.55 -4.93 -10.24
CA PHE A 161 1.39 -4.65 -11.08
C PHE A 161 0.23 -5.60 -10.77
N SER A 162 0.52 -6.90 -10.67
CA SER A 162 -0.47 -7.95 -10.39
C SER A 162 -1.10 -7.77 -9.01
N ILE A 163 -0.29 -7.48 -7.98
CA ILE A 163 -0.75 -7.15 -6.64
C ILE A 163 -1.62 -5.89 -6.64
N GLY A 164 -1.19 -4.84 -7.35
CA GLY A 164 -1.98 -3.63 -7.56
C GLY A 164 -3.36 -3.94 -8.16
N LEU A 165 -3.40 -4.76 -9.21
CA LEU A 165 -4.64 -5.17 -9.86
C LEU A 165 -5.53 -6.04 -8.95
N ILE A 166 -4.97 -7.03 -8.27
CA ILE A 166 -5.74 -7.95 -7.41
C ILE A 166 -6.36 -7.18 -6.25
N TYR A 167 -5.56 -6.42 -5.49
CA TYR A 167 -6.08 -5.69 -4.32
C TYR A 167 -7.02 -4.57 -4.77
N GLY A 168 -6.67 -3.84 -5.83
CA GLY A 168 -7.54 -2.81 -6.39
C GLY A 168 -8.88 -3.38 -6.86
N SER A 169 -8.91 -4.60 -7.41
CA SER A 169 -10.14 -5.28 -7.83
C SER A 169 -10.98 -5.76 -6.64
N ILE A 170 -10.35 -6.35 -5.62
CA ILE A 170 -11.03 -6.76 -4.37
C ILE A 170 -11.66 -5.54 -3.72
N TYR A 171 -10.90 -4.45 -3.53
CA TYR A 171 -11.44 -3.20 -3.04
C TYR A 171 -12.56 -2.66 -3.95
N PHE A 172 -12.38 -2.69 -5.27
CA PHE A 172 -13.39 -2.18 -6.19
C PHE A 172 -14.72 -2.92 -6.06
N LEU A 173 -14.69 -4.24 -5.87
CA LEU A 173 -15.87 -5.08 -5.71
C LEU A 173 -16.50 -4.98 -4.31
N ARG A 174 -15.69 -4.99 -3.25
CA ARG A 174 -16.16 -5.02 -1.86
C ARG A 174 -16.36 -3.65 -1.23
N LYS A 175 -15.71 -2.61 -1.77
CA LYS A 175 -15.59 -1.28 -1.18
C LYS A 175 -15.08 -1.30 0.27
N ASN A 176 -14.20 -2.25 0.56
CA ASN A 176 -13.61 -2.47 1.88
C ASN A 176 -12.15 -2.90 1.70
N ILE A 177 -11.25 -2.37 2.54
CA ILE A 177 -9.79 -2.60 2.47
C ILE A 177 -9.28 -3.69 3.42
N TYR A 178 -10.10 -4.21 4.34
CA TYR A 178 -9.60 -5.13 5.38
C TYR A 178 -9.22 -6.50 4.85
N ILE A 179 -9.89 -6.96 3.79
CA ILE A 179 -9.48 -8.18 3.08
C ILE A 179 -8.14 -7.96 2.38
N ASP A 180 -7.99 -6.82 1.70
CA ASP A 180 -6.73 -6.43 1.05
C ASP A 180 -5.60 -6.33 2.08
N MET A 181 -5.84 -5.64 3.20
CA MET A 181 -4.89 -5.53 4.30
C MET A 181 -4.53 -6.89 4.90
N ALA A 182 -5.49 -7.80 5.05
CA ALA A 182 -5.23 -9.13 5.61
C ALA A 182 -4.36 -9.97 4.67
N ILE A 183 -4.64 -9.92 3.36
CA ILE A 183 -3.81 -10.58 2.34
C ILE A 183 -2.43 -9.93 2.33
N HIS A 184 -2.36 -8.61 2.20
CA HIS A 184 -1.12 -7.85 2.12
C HIS A 184 -0.23 -8.09 3.35
N PHE A 185 -0.80 -8.01 4.56
CA PHE A 185 -0.08 -8.29 5.81
C PHE A 185 0.43 -9.72 5.85
N SER A 186 -0.39 -10.70 5.45
CA SER A 186 0.04 -12.10 5.46
C SER A 186 1.17 -12.36 4.48
N LEU A 187 1.14 -11.74 3.31
CA LEU A 187 2.20 -11.92 2.33
C LEU A 187 3.52 -11.37 2.89
N TRP A 188 3.53 -10.17 3.46
CA TRP A 188 4.75 -9.62 4.08
C TRP A 188 5.20 -10.37 5.33
N ALA A 189 4.28 -10.77 6.21
CA ALA A 189 4.61 -11.50 7.43
C ALA A 189 5.17 -12.91 7.16
N MET A 190 4.94 -13.47 5.97
CA MET A 190 5.49 -14.76 5.59
C MET A 190 6.96 -14.70 5.15
N ILE A 191 7.49 -13.51 4.85
CA ILE A 191 8.84 -13.34 4.29
C ILE A 191 9.92 -14.08 5.10
N PRO A 192 10.03 -13.91 6.44
CA PRO A 192 11.09 -14.58 7.21
C PRO A 192 10.99 -16.10 7.25
N PHE A 193 9.80 -16.66 6.97
CA PHE A 193 9.55 -18.09 6.96
C PHE A 193 9.71 -18.73 5.58
N THR A 194 9.90 -17.91 4.54
CA THR A 194 9.98 -18.40 3.16
C THR A 194 11.43 -18.77 2.81
N PRO A 195 11.71 -20.01 2.39
CA PRO A 195 13.05 -20.40 1.96
C PRO A 195 13.62 -19.51 0.85
N ALA A 196 14.90 -19.15 0.94
CA ALA A 196 15.56 -18.28 -0.04
C ALA A 196 15.51 -18.80 -1.49
N TRP A 197 15.43 -20.12 -1.70
CA TRP A 197 15.30 -20.71 -3.04
C TRP A 197 13.89 -20.58 -3.63
N LEU A 198 12.91 -20.08 -2.88
CA LEU A 198 11.55 -19.77 -3.35
C LEU A 198 11.34 -18.28 -3.67
N ILE A 199 12.40 -17.45 -3.64
CA ILE A 199 12.36 -16.01 -3.95
C ILE A 199 11.84 -15.68 -5.37
N TRP A 200 11.85 -16.66 -6.28
CA TRP A 200 11.37 -16.52 -7.66
C TRP A 200 9.88 -16.83 -7.85
N LEU A 201 9.20 -17.42 -6.84
CA LEU A 201 7.74 -17.39 -6.82
C LEU A 201 7.33 -15.92 -6.72
N PRO A 202 6.17 -15.51 -7.30
CA PRO A 202 5.73 -14.13 -7.33
C PRO A 202 5.50 -13.59 -5.91
N TYR A 203 6.60 -13.14 -5.32
CA TYR A 203 6.87 -12.91 -3.90
C TYR A 203 8.21 -12.16 -3.76
N SER A 204 8.64 -11.49 -4.82
CA SER A 204 9.86 -10.71 -4.89
C SER A 204 9.74 -9.40 -4.08
N MET A 205 9.06 -9.37 -2.93
CA MET A 205 8.87 -8.12 -2.15
C MET A 205 9.92 -7.91 -1.06
N ALA A 206 10.72 -8.92 -0.76
CA ALA A 206 11.79 -8.83 0.22
C ALA A 206 13.15 -8.79 -0.49
N PRO A 207 13.87 -7.65 -0.49
CA PRO A 207 15.30 -7.75 -0.75
C PRO A 207 15.89 -8.71 0.29
N ALA A 208 16.58 -9.75 -0.18
CA ALA A 208 17.35 -10.66 0.66
C ALA A 208 18.58 -9.95 1.26
#